data_AF-A0AAW1HQW4-F1
#
_entry.id   AF-A0AAW1HQW4-F1
#
_cell.length_a   1.000
_cell.length_b   1.000
_cell.length_c   1.000
_cell.angle_alpha   90.00
_cell.angle_beta   90.00
_cell.angle_gamma   90.00
#
_symmetry.space_group_name_H-M   'P 1'
#
loop_
_entity.id
_entity.type
_entity.pdbx_description
1 polymer ?
#
loop_
_entity_poly.entity_id
_entity_poly.type
_entity_poly.pdbx_seq_one_letter_code
_entity_poly.pdbx_strand_id
1 'polypeptide(L)'
;MSSALETLCGQAYGARQYSMLGVYTQRAMVVLLVFSIPLAAVWFYTTDILILCRQDHEIAKGAGMFNRWMIPSLFAYGLLQCLNRFLQTQNIVTPMMITSFITAVFHVLVCWVLILRLGLGIKGAALANDISYWINFLLLAVYLKFSPAWMKTWTGFSRDALYDTWNFLKLAIPSAIMICLEYWSFEMVVLLSGLLPNPKLETSVLSVSLNTCWMVYMISVGLGGAVSTRVSNELGAGRPRAARIAIFVTVIISIAEGVVVGIITILVRNVWGKLYSDDSKVIKYVAKMMLLLALSDFLDGFQCALSGAARGCGWQNLCSFINLGAYYFVALPCAVLFAFVLHIGGMGLWIGIICGLSVQVIALVTVNLCTDWKKEGRRALARVQNHGTDTNTTL
;
A
#
# COMPACT_ATOMS: atom_id res chain seq x y z
N MET A 1 -6.68 -4.82 1.67
CA MET A 1 -7.62 -5.42 2.65
C MET A 1 -6.95 -5.78 3.97
N SER A 2 -5.77 -6.42 3.98
CA SER A 2 -5.01 -6.79 5.20
C SER A 2 -4.73 -5.62 6.15
N SER A 3 -4.61 -4.40 5.65
CA SER A 3 -4.43 -3.16 6.41
C SER A 3 -5.54 -2.89 7.44
N ALA A 4 -6.72 -3.52 7.34
CA ALA A 4 -7.71 -3.51 8.42
C ALA A 4 -7.21 -4.13 9.73
N LEU A 5 -6.25 -5.07 9.65
CA LEU A 5 -5.58 -5.64 10.82
C LEU A 5 -4.80 -4.60 11.61
N GLU A 6 -4.34 -3.51 10.99
CA GLU A 6 -3.67 -2.43 11.72
C GLU A 6 -4.59 -1.83 12.79
N THR A 7 -5.88 -1.64 12.47
CA THR A 7 -6.88 -1.20 13.45
C THR A 7 -7.24 -2.32 14.41
N LEU A 8 -7.64 -3.49 13.90
CA LEU A 8 -8.26 -4.54 14.72
C LEU A 8 -7.23 -5.19 15.66
N CYS A 9 -6.11 -5.66 15.12
CA CYS A 9 -5.05 -6.26 15.93
C CYS A 9 -4.38 -5.21 16.81
N GLY A 10 -4.15 -3.99 16.29
CA GLY A 10 -3.53 -2.93 17.07
C GLY A 10 -4.38 -2.47 18.27
N GLN A 11 -5.68 -2.21 18.05
CA GLN A 11 -6.56 -1.82 19.16
C GLN A 11 -6.76 -2.97 20.17
N ALA A 12 -6.87 -4.22 19.70
CA ALA A 12 -6.91 -5.37 20.59
C ALA A 12 -5.61 -5.55 21.40
N TYR A 13 -4.45 -5.31 20.78
CA TYR A 13 -3.15 -5.36 21.45
C TYR A 13 -3.04 -4.30 22.55
N GLY A 14 -3.44 -3.06 22.24
CA GLY A 14 -3.51 -1.97 23.20
C GLY A 14 -4.41 -2.27 24.40
N ALA A 15 -5.55 -2.90 24.14
CA ALA A 15 -6.52 -3.33 25.16
C ALA A 15 -6.13 -4.63 25.89
N ARG A 16 -4.98 -5.23 25.56
CA ARG A 16 -4.49 -6.51 26.10
C ARG A 16 -5.39 -7.72 25.81
N GLN A 17 -6.23 -7.64 24.78
CA GLN A 17 -6.99 -8.78 24.27
C GLN A 17 -6.13 -9.62 23.31
N TYR A 18 -5.08 -10.25 23.85
CA TYR A 18 -4.05 -10.90 23.05
C TYR A 18 -4.58 -12.05 22.18
N SER A 19 -5.49 -12.87 22.69
CA SER A 19 -6.09 -13.99 21.94
C SER A 19 -6.80 -13.54 20.65
N MET A 20 -7.41 -12.35 20.66
CA MET A 20 -8.16 -11.83 19.52
C MET A 20 -7.27 -11.47 18.32
N LEU A 21 -5.98 -11.20 18.54
CA LEU A 21 -5.06 -10.92 17.43
C LEU A 21 -4.95 -12.13 16.47
N GLY A 22 -4.84 -13.33 17.03
CA GLY A 22 -4.81 -14.57 16.26
C GLY A 22 -6.11 -14.79 15.49
N VAL A 23 -7.26 -14.56 16.15
CA VAL A 23 -8.59 -14.69 15.53
C VAL A 23 -8.76 -13.71 14.36
N TYR A 24 -8.44 -12.43 14.54
CA TYR A 24 -8.52 -11.44 13.46
C TYR A 24 -7.58 -11.76 12.31
N THR A 25 -6.38 -12.23 12.61
CA THR A 25 -5.39 -12.59 11.59
C THR A 25 -5.87 -13.78 10.77
N GLN A 26 -6.40 -14.82 11.41
CA GLN A 26 -6.99 -15.98 10.73
C GLN A 26 -8.20 -15.58 9.88
N ARG A 27 -9.09 -14.73 10.42
CA ARG A 27 -10.22 -14.18 9.67
C ARG A 27 -9.77 -13.45 8.42
N ALA A 28 -8.75 -12.59 8.54
CA ALA A 28 -8.17 -11.89 7.40
C ALA A 28 -7.56 -12.86 6.39
N MET A 29 -6.84 -13.90 6.83
CA MET A 29 -6.30 -14.92 5.92
C MET A 29 -7.41 -15.60 5.12
N VAL A 30 -8.49 -16.06 5.77
CA VAL A 30 -9.64 -16.67 5.09
C VAL A 30 -10.26 -15.70 4.08
N VAL A 31 -10.55 -14.46 4.50
CA VAL A 31 -11.14 -13.44 3.62
C VAL A 31 -10.23 -13.14 2.44
N LEU A 32 -8.93 -12.94 2.65
CA LEU A 32 -8.00 -12.62 1.58
C LEU A 32 -7.83 -13.81 0.60
N LEU A 33 -7.78 -15.04 1.09
CA LEU A 33 -7.74 -16.24 0.23
C LEU A 33 -9.01 -16.34 -0.64
N VAL A 34 -10.18 -16.08 -0.06
CA VAL A 34 -11.46 -16.08 -0.80
C VAL A 34 -11.49 -14.98 -1.85
N PHE A 35 -11.04 -13.76 -1.52
CA PHE A 35 -10.96 -12.64 -2.49
C PHE A 35 -9.85 -12.80 -3.53
N SER A 36 -8.81 -13.60 -3.25
CA SER A 36 -7.80 -13.95 -4.25
C SER A 36 -8.37 -14.82 -5.38
N ILE A 37 -9.46 -15.56 -5.16
CA ILE A 37 -10.10 -16.40 -6.21
C ILE A 37 -10.68 -15.56 -7.36
N PRO A 38 -11.58 -14.57 -7.14
CA PRO A 38 -12.06 -13.73 -8.23
C PRO A 38 -10.95 -12.88 -8.85
N LEU A 39 -9.95 -12.44 -8.07
CA LEU A 39 -8.78 -11.75 -8.62
C LEU A 39 -7.93 -12.65 -9.53
N ALA A 40 -7.75 -13.92 -9.15
CA ALA A 40 -7.07 -14.90 -9.98
C ALA A 40 -7.82 -15.14 -11.29
N ALA A 41 -9.16 -15.16 -11.27
CA ALA A 41 -9.96 -15.23 -12.49
C ALA A 41 -9.73 -14.02 -13.40
N VAL A 42 -9.74 -12.79 -12.84
CA VAL A 42 -9.40 -11.57 -13.61
C VAL A 42 -8.00 -11.66 -14.21
N TRP A 43 -7.01 -12.12 -13.44
CA TRP A 43 -5.64 -12.30 -13.93
C TRP A 43 -5.55 -13.36 -15.02
N PHE A 44 -6.31 -14.45 -14.91
CA PHE A 44 -6.36 -15.50 -15.92
C PHE A 44 -6.89 -15.00 -17.28
N TYR A 45 -7.92 -14.16 -17.25
CA TYR A 45 -8.54 -13.56 -18.44
C TYR A 45 -7.89 -12.23 -18.88
N THR A 46 -6.73 -11.86 -18.35
CA THR A 46 -6.04 -10.60 -18.70
C THR A 46 -5.87 -10.41 -20.21
N THR A 47 -5.51 -11.46 -20.96
CA THR A 47 -5.35 -11.36 -22.43
C THR A 47 -6.66 -10.91 -23.08
N ASP A 48 -7.76 -11.57 -22.76
CA ASP A 48 -9.07 -11.29 -23.35
C ASP A 48 -9.59 -9.91 -22.93
N ILE A 49 -9.38 -9.54 -21.67
CA ILE A 49 -9.73 -8.21 -21.15
C ILE A 49 -8.95 -7.11 -21.88
N LEU A 50 -7.64 -7.28 -22.10
CA LEU A 50 -6.83 -6.29 -22.80
C LEU A 50 -7.19 -6.20 -24.30
N ILE A 51 -7.48 -7.33 -24.95
CA ILE A 51 -7.99 -7.34 -26.34
C ILE A 51 -9.33 -6.61 -26.43
N LEU A 52 -10.25 -6.84 -25.46
CA LEU A 52 -11.52 -6.12 -25.37
C LEU A 52 -11.30 -4.61 -25.20
N CYS A 53 -10.28 -4.20 -24.44
CA CYS A 53 -9.81 -2.82 -24.32
C CYS A 53 -8.99 -2.33 -25.53
N ARG A 54 -9.02 -3.05 -26.66
CA ARG A 54 -8.36 -2.71 -27.93
C ARG A 54 -6.84 -2.59 -27.85
N GLN A 55 -6.20 -3.31 -26.93
CA GLN A 55 -4.74 -3.42 -26.91
C GLN A 55 -4.22 -4.33 -28.03
N ASP A 56 -2.96 -4.15 -28.39
CA ASP A 56 -2.28 -5.02 -29.34
C ASP A 56 -2.30 -6.48 -28.88
N HIS A 57 -2.49 -7.42 -29.82
CA HIS A 57 -2.68 -8.83 -29.51
C HIS A 57 -1.43 -9.47 -28.91
N GLU A 58 -0.24 -9.11 -29.37
CA GLU A 58 1.01 -9.66 -28.84
C GLU A 58 1.31 -9.10 -27.45
N ILE A 59 1.06 -7.81 -27.23
CA ILE A 59 1.16 -7.20 -25.88
C ILE A 59 0.17 -7.86 -24.92
N ALA A 60 -1.09 -8.03 -25.33
CA ALA A 60 -2.13 -8.64 -24.50
C ALA A 60 -1.83 -10.12 -24.17
N LYS A 61 -1.27 -10.89 -25.12
CA LYS A 61 -0.79 -12.25 -24.86
C LYS A 61 0.37 -12.27 -23.87
N GLY A 62 1.34 -11.36 -24.03
CA GLY A 62 2.47 -11.23 -23.11
C GLY A 62 2.04 -10.92 -21.68
N ALA A 63 1.18 -9.91 -21.51
CA ALA A 63 0.64 -9.51 -20.20
C ALA A 63 -0.20 -10.62 -19.55
N GLY A 64 -1.09 -11.28 -20.32
CA GLY A 64 -1.89 -12.37 -19.77
C GLY A 64 -1.09 -13.63 -19.46
N MET A 65 -0.04 -13.92 -20.23
CA MET A 65 0.91 -14.98 -19.85
C MET A 65 1.60 -14.62 -18.53
N PHE A 66 2.12 -13.41 -18.38
CA PHE A 66 2.74 -12.98 -17.12
C PHE A 66 1.78 -13.10 -15.93
N ASN A 67 0.56 -12.55 -16.05
CA ASN A 67 -0.44 -12.58 -14.99
C ASN A 67 -0.89 -14.00 -14.61
N ARG A 68 -1.06 -14.91 -15.58
CA ARG A 68 -1.39 -16.32 -15.30
C ARG A 68 -0.33 -17.01 -14.45
N TRP A 69 0.96 -16.76 -14.74
CA TRP A 69 2.07 -17.32 -13.96
C TRP A 69 2.25 -16.62 -12.60
N MET A 70 1.74 -15.40 -12.44
CA MET A 70 1.71 -14.73 -11.15
C MET A 70 0.52 -15.15 -10.26
N ILE A 71 -0.48 -15.89 -10.74
CA ILE A 71 -1.68 -16.23 -9.94
C ILE A 71 -1.35 -16.80 -8.54
N PRO A 72 -0.41 -17.75 -8.36
CA PRO A 72 -0.14 -18.29 -7.02
C PRO A 72 0.41 -17.23 -6.05
N SER A 73 1.04 -16.17 -6.57
CA SER A 73 1.57 -15.07 -5.75
C SER A 73 0.48 -14.26 -5.06
N LEU A 74 -0.74 -14.21 -5.61
CA LEU A 74 -1.88 -13.56 -4.96
C LEU A 74 -2.18 -14.20 -3.59
N PHE A 75 -2.10 -15.52 -3.51
CA PHE A 75 -2.37 -16.27 -2.29
C PHE A 75 -1.22 -16.12 -1.30
N ALA A 76 0.03 -16.26 -1.77
CA ALA A 76 1.22 -16.07 -0.95
C ALA A 76 1.27 -14.66 -0.34
N TYR A 77 1.07 -13.64 -1.18
CA TYR A 77 1.14 -12.25 -0.76
C TYR A 77 0.00 -11.90 0.20
N GLY A 78 -1.22 -12.42 -0.03
CA GLY A 78 -2.33 -12.24 0.90
C GLY A 78 -2.01 -12.76 2.31
N LEU A 79 -1.48 -13.98 2.40
CA LEU A 79 -1.06 -14.59 3.67
C LEU A 79 0.12 -13.85 4.32
N LEU A 80 1.13 -13.49 3.53
CA LEU A 80 2.29 -12.73 3.98
C LEU A 80 1.87 -11.38 4.58
N GLN A 81 0.97 -10.66 3.93
CA GLN A 81 0.48 -9.38 4.45
C GLN A 81 -0.29 -9.54 5.77
N CYS A 82 -1.05 -10.62 5.95
CA CYS A 82 -1.70 -10.92 7.24
C CYS A 82 -0.67 -11.14 8.35
N LEU A 83 0.37 -11.95 8.11
CA LEU A 83 1.42 -12.19 9.10
C LEU A 83 2.25 -10.94 9.42
N ASN A 84 2.55 -10.13 8.41
CA ASN A 84 3.22 -8.85 8.59
C ASN A 84 2.42 -7.93 9.52
N ARG A 85 1.10 -7.79 9.32
CA ARG A 85 0.27 -6.95 10.20
C ARG A 85 0.08 -7.55 11.59
N PHE A 86 0.00 -8.87 11.71
CA PHE A 86 -0.01 -9.55 13.00
C PHE A 86 1.24 -9.19 13.83
N LEU A 87 2.44 -9.33 13.25
CA LEU A 87 3.69 -9.02 13.96
C LEU A 87 3.89 -7.51 14.18
N GLN A 88 3.61 -6.70 13.16
CA GLN A 88 3.79 -5.26 13.20
C GLN A 88 2.96 -4.60 14.31
N THR A 89 1.70 -4.99 14.47
CA THR A 89 0.81 -4.39 15.50
C THR A 89 1.28 -4.66 16.94
N GLN A 90 2.09 -5.71 17.12
CA GLN A 90 2.73 -6.06 18.39
C GLN A 90 4.09 -5.35 18.60
N ASN A 91 4.53 -4.53 17.64
CA ASN A 91 5.88 -3.94 17.54
C ASN A 91 7.00 -4.97 17.26
N ILE A 92 6.66 -6.14 16.69
CA ILE A 92 7.64 -7.17 16.32
C ILE A 92 8.04 -6.98 14.85
N VAL A 93 8.88 -5.97 14.57
CA VAL A 93 9.22 -5.57 13.19
C VAL A 93 10.53 -6.17 12.66
N THR A 94 11.47 -6.50 13.54
CA THR A 94 12.79 -7.02 13.16
C THR A 94 12.73 -8.33 12.35
N PRO A 95 11.91 -9.33 12.70
CA PRO A 95 11.79 -10.55 11.90
C PRO A 95 11.22 -10.29 10.51
N MET A 96 10.24 -9.39 10.40
CA MET A 96 9.65 -8.99 9.11
C MET A 96 10.71 -8.36 8.19
N MET A 97 11.55 -7.49 8.76
CA MET A 97 12.66 -6.85 8.03
C MET A 97 13.70 -7.88 7.58
N ILE A 98 14.15 -8.75 8.48
CA ILE A 98 15.18 -9.77 8.18
C ILE A 98 14.69 -10.74 7.10
N THR A 99 13.48 -11.27 7.24
CA THR A 99 12.91 -12.22 6.26
C THR A 99 12.70 -11.59 4.89
N SER A 100 12.27 -10.32 4.85
CA SER A 100 12.14 -9.56 3.60
C SER A 100 13.49 -9.28 2.95
N PHE A 101 14.52 -8.94 3.74
CA PHE A 101 15.89 -8.74 3.24
C PHE A 101 16.47 -10.03 2.66
N ILE A 102 16.37 -11.15 3.39
CA ILE A 102 16.80 -12.47 2.91
C ILE A 102 16.08 -12.80 1.61
N THR A 103 14.75 -12.61 1.55
CA THR A 103 13.97 -12.84 0.34
C THR A 103 14.45 -12.00 -0.83
N ALA A 104 14.73 -10.71 -0.63
CA ALA A 104 15.21 -9.82 -1.69
C ALA A 104 16.57 -10.28 -2.25
N VAL A 105 17.50 -10.70 -1.39
CA VAL A 105 18.79 -11.26 -1.83
C VAL A 105 18.59 -12.57 -2.61
N PHE A 106 17.75 -13.48 -2.10
CA PHE A 106 17.42 -14.72 -2.79
C PHE A 106 16.68 -14.48 -4.11
N HIS A 107 15.86 -13.44 -4.21
CA HIS A 107 15.12 -13.10 -5.42
C HIS A 107 16.07 -12.84 -6.61
N VAL A 108 17.21 -12.18 -6.39
CA VAL A 108 18.23 -11.97 -7.43
C VAL A 108 18.73 -13.31 -7.98
N LEU A 109 19.05 -14.26 -7.10
CA LEU A 109 19.49 -15.60 -7.49
C LEU A 109 18.39 -16.36 -8.25
N VAL A 110 17.15 -16.33 -7.74
CA VAL A 110 16.01 -17.00 -8.37
C VAL A 110 15.73 -16.43 -9.76
N CYS A 111 15.74 -15.10 -9.91
CA CYS A 111 15.63 -14.43 -11.21
C CYS A 111 16.75 -14.86 -12.17
N TRP A 112 18.01 -14.86 -11.71
CA TRP A 112 19.15 -15.29 -12.53
C TRP A 112 18.99 -16.74 -13.01
N VAL A 113 18.60 -17.66 -12.12
CA VAL A 113 18.37 -19.07 -12.49
C VAL A 113 17.22 -19.20 -13.49
N LEU A 114 16.03 -18.66 -13.19
CA LEU A 114 14.84 -18.88 -14.00
C LEU A 114 14.90 -18.16 -15.35
N ILE A 115 15.41 -16.93 -15.38
CA ILE A 115 15.43 -16.11 -16.59
C ILE A 115 16.66 -16.45 -17.45
N LEU A 116 17.86 -16.42 -16.88
CA LEU A 116 19.11 -16.51 -17.66
C LEU A 116 19.59 -17.94 -17.84
N ARG A 117 19.50 -18.79 -16.80
CA ARG A 117 19.98 -20.18 -16.90
C ARG A 117 18.98 -21.12 -17.54
N LEU A 118 17.70 -20.99 -17.18
CA LEU A 118 16.63 -21.86 -17.69
C LEU A 118 15.91 -21.26 -18.90
N GLY A 119 16.19 -20.00 -19.26
CA GLY A 119 15.65 -19.37 -20.47
C GLY A 119 14.13 -19.18 -20.44
N LEU A 120 13.50 -19.10 -19.26
CA LEU A 120 12.03 -19.01 -19.14
C LEU A 120 11.47 -17.62 -19.49
N GLY A 121 12.34 -16.64 -19.78
CA GLY A 121 11.96 -15.28 -20.16
C GLY A 121 10.99 -14.64 -19.16
N ILE A 122 9.92 -14.03 -19.67
CA ILE A 122 8.89 -13.36 -18.87
C ILE A 122 8.14 -14.30 -17.91
N LYS A 123 7.98 -15.59 -18.26
CA LYS A 123 7.43 -16.59 -17.33
C LYS A 123 8.36 -16.80 -16.14
N GLY A 124 9.67 -16.81 -16.40
CA GLY A 124 10.71 -16.90 -15.38
C GLY A 124 10.63 -15.75 -14.38
N ALA A 125 10.39 -14.52 -14.86
CA ALA A 125 10.22 -13.35 -13.99
C ALA A 125 8.95 -13.45 -13.11
N ALA A 126 7.83 -13.87 -13.68
CA ALA A 126 6.59 -14.10 -12.92
C ALA A 126 6.78 -15.18 -11.84
N LEU A 127 7.37 -16.32 -12.21
CA LEU A 127 7.64 -17.44 -11.31
C LEU A 127 8.66 -17.08 -10.22
N ALA A 128 9.65 -16.24 -10.54
CA ALA A 128 10.60 -15.75 -9.55
C ALA A 128 9.91 -14.94 -8.44
N ASN A 129 8.98 -14.06 -8.81
CA ASN A 129 8.17 -13.32 -7.84
C ASN A 129 7.32 -14.25 -6.97
N ASP A 130 6.66 -15.24 -7.58
CA ASP A 130 5.85 -16.22 -6.85
C ASP A 130 6.67 -16.99 -5.81
N ILE A 131 7.80 -17.56 -6.24
CA ILE A 131 8.73 -18.28 -5.35
C ILE A 131 9.22 -17.36 -4.22
N SER A 132 9.60 -16.11 -4.52
CA SER A 132 10.06 -15.18 -3.50
C SER A 132 8.98 -14.84 -2.47
N TYR A 133 7.73 -14.64 -2.87
CA TYR A 133 6.66 -14.39 -1.90
C TYR A 133 6.37 -15.60 -1.01
N TRP A 134 6.37 -16.81 -1.58
CA TRP A 134 6.24 -18.04 -0.78
C TRP A 134 7.41 -18.24 0.16
N ILE A 135 8.65 -18.00 -0.28
CA ILE A 135 9.84 -18.05 0.59
C ILE A 135 9.67 -17.08 1.76
N ASN A 136 9.29 -15.83 1.51
CA ASN A 136 9.11 -14.84 2.58
C ASN A 136 8.04 -15.27 3.57
N PHE A 137 6.88 -15.71 3.07
CA PHE A 137 5.80 -16.24 3.89
C PHE A 137 6.26 -17.42 4.76
N LEU A 138 6.96 -18.39 4.17
CA LEU A 138 7.45 -19.58 4.86
C LEU A 138 8.50 -19.23 5.91
N LEU A 139 9.44 -18.33 5.61
CA LEU A 139 10.43 -17.84 6.58
C LEU A 139 9.75 -17.18 7.78
N LEU A 140 8.72 -16.36 7.54
CA LEU A 140 7.97 -15.70 8.60
C LEU A 140 7.12 -16.70 9.42
N ALA A 141 6.51 -17.69 8.75
CA ALA A 141 5.78 -18.77 9.40
C ALA A 141 6.69 -19.68 10.25
N VAL A 142 7.91 -19.96 9.79
CA VAL A 142 8.95 -20.66 10.53
C VAL A 142 9.38 -19.85 11.75
N TYR A 143 9.66 -18.55 11.58
CA TYR A 143 9.96 -17.66 12.70
C TYR A 143 8.86 -17.71 13.77
N LEU A 144 7.60 -17.65 13.34
CA LEU A 144 6.47 -17.83 14.24
C LEU A 144 6.59 -19.20 14.93
N LYS A 145 6.60 -20.32 14.22
CA LYS A 145 6.66 -21.65 14.86
C LYS A 145 7.68 -21.80 16.02
N PHE A 146 8.85 -21.16 15.96
CA PHE A 146 9.90 -21.30 16.96
C PHE A 146 10.04 -20.13 17.96
N SER A 147 9.39 -18.98 17.73
CA SER A 147 9.53 -17.81 18.61
C SER A 147 8.54 -17.84 19.78
N PRO A 148 8.96 -17.62 21.04
CA PRO A 148 8.02 -17.47 22.15
C PRO A 148 7.25 -16.14 22.11
N ALA A 149 7.64 -15.20 21.24
CA ALA A 149 7.15 -13.81 21.25
C ALA A 149 5.65 -13.65 20.95
N TRP A 150 5.00 -14.63 20.32
CA TRP A 150 3.57 -14.60 19.97
C TRP A 150 2.72 -15.61 20.74
N MET A 151 3.31 -16.37 21.68
CA MET A 151 2.61 -17.48 22.33
C MET A 151 1.32 -17.05 23.07
N LYS A 152 1.25 -15.78 23.47
CA LYS A 152 0.05 -15.16 24.08
C LYS A 152 -0.95 -14.63 23.05
N THR A 153 -0.53 -14.37 21.82
CA THR A 153 -1.30 -13.69 20.78
C THR A 153 -1.82 -14.62 19.69
N TRP A 154 -1.35 -15.86 19.63
CA TRP A 154 -1.92 -16.91 18.79
C TRP A 154 -2.05 -18.22 19.57
N THR A 155 -3.30 -18.60 19.84
CA THR A 155 -3.68 -19.74 20.69
C THR A 155 -4.08 -20.97 19.86
N GLY A 156 -3.71 -21.02 18.58
CA GLY A 156 -4.11 -22.06 17.64
C GLY A 156 -5.21 -21.62 16.68
N PHE A 157 -5.64 -22.53 15.80
CA PHE A 157 -6.74 -22.26 14.87
C PHE A 157 -8.07 -22.19 15.62
N SER A 158 -8.86 -21.14 15.38
CA SER A 158 -10.18 -20.96 15.98
C SER A 158 -11.28 -20.85 14.92
N ARG A 159 -12.44 -21.45 15.21
CA ARG A 159 -13.65 -21.27 14.40
C ARG A 159 -14.18 -19.83 14.46
N ASP A 160 -13.80 -19.06 15.48
CA ASP A 160 -14.11 -17.62 15.63
C ASP A 160 -13.61 -16.79 14.44
N ALA A 161 -12.61 -17.29 13.70
CA ALA A 161 -12.13 -16.68 12.48
C ALA A 161 -13.21 -16.62 11.39
N LEU A 162 -14.17 -17.56 11.38
CA LEU A 162 -15.26 -17.62 10.40
C LEU A 162 -16.50 -16.83 10.82
N TYR A 163 -16.63 -16.51 12.11
CA TYR A 163 -17.70 -15.65 12.61
C TYR A 163 -17.34 -14.17 12.42
N ASP A 164 -18.37 -13.32 12.43
CA ASP A 164 -18.23 -11.86 12.34
C ASP A 164 -17.35 -11.34 11.17
N THR A 165 -17.40 -12.04 10.03
CA THR A 165 -16.67 -11.63 8.82
C THR A 165 -17.19 -10.32 8.26
N TRP A 166 -18.48 -10.02 8.45
CA TRP A 166 -19.10 -8.80 7.94
C TRP A 166 -18.51 -7.53 8.57
N ASN A 167 -18.31 -7.50 9.89
CA ASN A 167 -17.68 -6.33 10.53
C ASN A 167 -16.22 -6.16 10.13
N PHE A 168 -15.49 -7.27 9.88
CA PHE A 168 -14.17 -7.20 9.26
C PHE A 168 -14.22 -6.56 7.87
N LEU A 169 -15.15 -7.00 7.01
CA LEU A 169 -15.31 -6.47 5.64
C LEU A 169 -15.68 -4.98 5.61
N LYS A 170 -16.50 -4.50 6.55
CA LYS A 170 -16.82 -3.07 6.71
C LYS A 170 -15.60 -2.19 6.97
N LEU A 171 -14.48 -2.76 7.41
CA LEU A 171 -13.21 -2.06 7.58
C LEU A 171 -12.22 -2.37 6.45
N ALA A 172 -12.18 -3.63 6.01
CA ALA A 172 -11.24 -4.12 5.02
C ALA A 172 -11.51 -3.60 3.60
N ILE A 173 -12.78 -3.51 3.18
CA ILE A 173 -13.16 -3.00 1.87
C ILE A 173 -12.81 -1.50 1.74
N PRO A 174 -13.22 -0.62 2.67
CA PRO A 174 -12.83 0.79 2.60
C PRO A 174 -11.32 0.99 2.67
N SER A 175 -10.62 0.18 3.46
CA SER A 175 -9.16 0.23 3.50
C SER A 175 -8.51 -0.16 2.18
N ALA A 176 -9.10 -1.11 1.43
CA ALA A 176 -8.64 -1.48 0.10
C ALA A 176 -8.95 -0.36 -0.89
N ILE A 177 -10.19 0.13 -0.92
CA ILE A 177 -10.62 1.23 -1.79
C ILE A 177 -9.73 2.46 -1.60
N MET A 178 -9.43 2.83 -0.36
CA MET A 178 -8.54 3.97 -0.04
C MET A 178 -7.19 3.86 -0.77
N ILE A 179 -6.52 2.70 -0.70
CA ILE A 179 -5.22 2.47 -1.35
C ILE A 179 -5.39 2.34 -2.88
N CYS A 180 -6.41 1.62 -3.34
CA CYS A 180 -6.66 1.39 -4.77
C CYS A 180 -7.00 2.68 -5.52
N LEU A 181 -7.82 3.56 -4.95
CA LEU A 181 -8.19 4.84 -5.59
C LEU A 181 -6.96 5.70 -5.88
N GLU A 182 -6.03 5.75 -4.93
CA GLU A 182 -4.75 6.44 -5.08
C GLU A 182 -3.93 5.78 -6.19
N TYR A 183 -3.65 4.48 -6.10
CA TYR A 183 -2.79 3.77 -7.06
C TYR A 183 -3.36 3.82 -8.48
N TRP A 184 -4.65 3.57 -8.64
CA TRP A 184 -5.30 3.60 -9.95
C TRP A 184 -5.30 5.00 -10.57
N SER A 185 -5.34 6.07 -9.78
CA SER A 185 -5.26 7.43 -10.32
C SER A 185 -3.90 7.74 -10.96
N PHE A 186 -2.81 7.25 -10.36
CA PHE A 186 -1.46 7.35 -10.94
C PHE A 186 -1.36 6.53 -12.23
N GLU A 187 -1.90 5.31 -12.25
CA GLU A 187 -1.94 4.48 -13.46
C GLU A 187 -2.78 5.14 -14.58
N MET A 188 -3.91 5.76 -14.23
CA MET A 188 -4.72 6.53 -15.18
C MET A 188 -3.94 7.69 -15.79
N VAL A 189 -3.12 8.39 -15.01
CA VAL A 189 -2.24 9.45 -15.52
C VAL A 189 -1.21 8.90 -16.52
N VAL A 190 -0.59 7.75 -16.25
CA VAL A 190 0.32 7.10 -17.21
C VAL A 190 -0.43 6.64 -18.46
N LEU A 191 -1.66 6.14 -18.34
CA LEU A 191 -2.48 5.79 -19.51
C LEU A 191 -2.83 7.02 -20.34
N LEU A 192 -3.20 8.13 -19.69
CA LEU A 192 -3.51 9.40 -20.36
C LEU A 192 -2.31 9.96 -21.12
N SER A 193 -1.08 9.73 -20.67
CA SER A 193 0.10 10.20 -21.41
C SER A 193 0.28 9.54 -22.78
N GLY A 194 -0.30 8.34 -22.96
CA GLY A 194 -0.37 7.68 -24.26
C GLY A 194 -1.24 8.40 -25.28
N LEU A 195 -2.04 9.39 -24.86
CA LEU A 195 -2.91 10.20 -25.72
C LEU A 195 -2.30 11.59 -26.05
N LEU A 196 -1.17 11.94 -25.45
CA LEU A 196 -0.52 13.23 -25.67
C LEU A 196 0.24 13.29 -27.01
N PRO A 197 0.48 14.50 -27.56
CA PRO A 197 1.38 14.68 -28.70
C PRO A 197 2.78 14.16 -28.33
N ASN A 198 3.30 13.19 -29.10
CA ASN A 198 4.49 12.40 -28.79
C ASN A 198 4.31 11.39 -27.62
N PRO A 199 3.41 10.41 -27.78
CA PRO A 199 3.03 9.51 -26.69
C PRO A 199 4.18 8.63 -26.19
N LYS A 200 5.17 8.31 -27.05
CA LYS A 200 6.36 7.56 -26.65
C LYS A 200 7.19 8.33 -25.63
N LEU A 201 7.50 9.60 -25.91
CA LEU A 201 8.28 10.43 -25.01
C LEU A 201 7.54 10.68 -23.69
N GLU A 202 6.27 11.09 -23.75
CA GLU A 202 5.47 11.43 -22.57
C GLU A 202 5.28 10.21 -21.67
N THR A 203 4.97 9.05 -22.25
CA THR A 203 4.78 7.80 -21.48
C THR A 203 6.09 7.31 -20.87
N SER A 204 7.22 7.37 -21.60
CA SER A 204 8.52 7.02 -21.04
C SER A 204 8.89 7.90 -19.84
N VAL A 205 8.71 9.21 -19.97
CA VAL A 205 9.04 10.16 -18.88
C VAL A 205 8.14 9.91 -17.68
N LEU A 206 6.83 9.74 -17.88
CA LEU A 206 5.89 9.47 -16.79
C LEU A 206 6.09 8.11 -16.13
N SER A 207 6.49 7.08 -16.88
CA SER A 207 6.85 5.78 -16.31
C SER A 207 8.09 5.87 -15.42
N VAL A 208 9.12 6.62 -15.85
CA VAL A 208 10.31 6.88 -15.01
C VAL A 208 9.93 7.67 -13.77
N SER A 209 9.10 8.70 -13.92
CA SER A 209 8.58 9.50 -12.81
C SER A 209 7.79 8.65 -11.80
N LEU A 210 6.87 7.82 -12.27
CA LEU A 210 6.05 6.96 -11.43
C LEU A 210 6.90 5.91 -10.70
N ASN A 211 7.86 5.28 -11.38
CA ASN A 211 8.76 4.33 -10.73
C ASN A 211 9.60 5.00 -9.63
N THR A 212 10.09 6.22 -9.89
CA THR A 212 10.84 7.01 -8.91
C THR A 212 9.97 7.34 -7.69
N CYS A 213 8.73 7.78 -7.92
CA CYS A 213 7.76 8.07 -6.87
C CYS A 213 7.47 6.82 -6.03
N TRP A 214 7.21 5.67 -6.66
CA TRP A 214 6.98 4.41 -5.94
C TRP A 214 8.16 3.97 -5.07
N MET A 215 9.39 4.16 -5.57
CA MET A 215 10.60 3.85 -4.81
C MET A 215 10.68 4.69 -3.53
N VAL A 216 10.44 5.99 -3.64
CA VAL A 216 10.45 6.93 -2.51
C VAL A 216 9.29 6.65 -1.54
N TYR A 217 8.09 6.41 -2.08
CA TYR A 217 6.88 6.14 -1.31
C TYR A 217 7.01 4.98 -0.31
N MET A 218 7.89 4.00 -0.57
CA MET A 218 8.11 2.88 0.36
C MET A 218 8.62 3.34 1.73
N ILE A 219 9.37 4.45 1.81
CA ILE A 219 9.80 5.06 3.08
C ILE A 219 8.56 5.54 3.85
N SER A 220 7.70 6.27 3.16
CA SER A 220 6.46 6.83 3.72
C SER A 220 5.45 5.75 4.12
N VAL A 221 5.36 4.64 3.39
CA VAL A 221 4.55 3.47 3.78
C VAL A 221 5.05 2.88 5.09
N GLY A 222 6.36 2.81 5.29
CA GLY A 222 6.98 2.41 6.56
C GLY A 222 6.53 3.32 7.73
N LEU A 223 6.61 4.64 7.55
CA LEU A 223 6.14 5.62 8.53
C LEU A 223 4.64 5.50 8.79
N GLY A 224 3.83 5.35 7.73
CA GLY A 224 2.38 5.15 7.80
C GLY A 224 2.01 3.91 8.60
N GLY A 225 2.73 2.80 8.41
CA GLY A 225 2.55 1.58 9.20
C GLY A 225 2.95 1.75 10.68
N ALA A 226 4.02 2.50 10.96
CA ALA A 226 4.47 2.78 12.32
C ALA A 226 3.46 3.63 13.10
N VAL A 227 2.97 4.73 12.51
CA VAL A 227 1.97 5.57 13.16
C VAL A 227 0.63 4.86 13.31
N SER A 228 0.22 4.08 12.32
CA SER A 228 -0.99 3.26 12.39
C SER A 228 -0.95 2.34 13.62
N THR A 229 0.16 1.63 13.80
CA THR A 229 0.41 0.74 14.96
C THR A 229 0.42 1.51 16.29
N ARG A 230 1.13 2.64 16.36
CA ARG A 230 1.21 3.44 17.60
C ARG A 230 -0.16 3.98 17.98
N VAL A 231 -0.89 4.56 17.03
CA VAL A 231 -2.22 5.12 17.24
C VAL A 231 -3.23 4.05 17.64
N SER A 232 -3.27 2.92 16.93
CA SER A 232 -4.17 1.82 17.26
C SER A 232 -3.92 1.28 18.67
N ASN A 233 -2.65 1.11 19.05
CA ASN A 233 -2.28 0.57 20.36
C ASN A 233 -2.64 1.55 21.49
N GLU A 234 -2.35 2.85 21.33
CA GLU A 234 -2.69 3.84 22.36
C GLU A 234 -4.21 4.05 22.48
N LEU A 235 -4.96 4.03 21.36
CA LEU A 235 -6.42 4.09 21.39
C LEU A 235 -7.04 2.85 22.04
N GLY A 236 -6.55 1.65 21.70
CA GLY A 236 -6.96 0.40 22.33
C GLY A 236 -6.68 0.36 23.83
N ALA A 237 -5.59 0.99 24.28
CA ALA A 237 -5.23 1.13 25.69
C ALA A 237 -6.04 2.21 26.44
N GLY A 238 -6.99 2.89 25.77
CA GLY A 238 -7.76 3.99 26.36
C GLY A 238 -6.94 5.26 26.59
N ARG A 239 -5.86 5.48 25.83
CA ARG A 239 -4.90 6.60 25.97
C ARG A 239 -4.97 7.56 24.76
N PRO A 240 -6.08 8.27 24.55
CA PRO A 240 -6.26 9.10 23.36
C PRO A 240 -5.29 10.29 23.26
N ARG A 241 -4.77 10.79 24.40
CA ARG A 241 -3.72 11.81 24.41
C ARG A 241 -2.41 11.29 23.82
N ALA A 242 -2.02 10.06 24.17
CA ALA A 242 -0.81 9.43 23.64
C ALA A 242 -0.96 9.13 22.14
N ALA A 243 -2.15 8.72 21.69
CA ALA A 243 -2.45 8.57 20.27
C ALA A 243 -2.25 9.89 19.50
N ARG A 244 -2.77 11.02 20.02
CA ARG A 244 -2.57 12.34 19.42
C ARG A 244 -1.10 12.74 19.36
N ILE A 245 -0.34 12.47 20.42
CA ILE A 245 1.11 12.74 20.45
C ILE A 245 1.84 11.89 19.40
N ALA A 246 1.47 10.61 19.25
CA ALA A 246 2.06 9.74 18.24
C ALA A 246 1.88 10.31 16.82
N ILE A 247 0.69 10.81 16.50
CA ILE A 247 0.42 11.47 15.21
C ILE A 247 1.28 12.71 15.04
N PHE A 248 1.33 13.57 16.06
CA PHE A 248 2.13 14.79 16.01
C PHE A 248 3.62 14.52 15.78
N VAL A 249 4.18 13.52 16.49
CA VAL A 249 5.57 13.10 16.29
C VAL A 249 5.80 12.57 14.87
N THR A 250 4.90 11.71 14.36
CA THR A 250 5.03 11.21 12.98
C THR A 250 4.90 12.32 11.95
N VAL A 251 4.03 13.31 12.14
CA VAL A 251 3.90 14.48 11.28
C VAL A 251 5.24 15.22 11.18
N ILE A 252 5.94 15.45 12.30
CA ILE A 252 7.27 16.08 12.31
C ILE A 252 8.28 15.21 11.55
N ILE A 253 8.31 13.89 11.82
CA ILE A 253 9.22 12.95 11.14
C ILE A 253 8.96 12.95 9.63
N SER A 254 7.70 12.99 9.20
CA SER A 254 7.31 12.96 7.78
C SER A 254 7.68 14.26 7.07
N ILE A 255 7.58 15.41 7.74
CA ILE A 255 8.07 16.69 7.20
C ILE A 255 9.59 16.64 7.03
N ALA A 256 10.33 16.18 8.04
CA ALA A 256 11.78 16.07 7.96
C ALA A 256 12.22 15.10 6.86
N GLU A 257 11.57 13.95 6.77
CA GLU A 257 11.79 12.94 5.73
C GLU A 257 11.52 13.51 4.33
N GLY A 258 10.35 14.12 4.11
CA GLY A 258 10.00 14.73 2.83
C GLY A 258 10.96 15.85 2.42
N VAL A 259 11.47 16.67 3.36
CA VAL A 259 12.48 17.70 3.05
C VAL A 259 13.79 17.06 2.59
N VAL A 260 14.26 16.04 3.30
CA VAL A 260 15.50 15.32 2.93
C VAL A 260 15.36 14.66 1.56
N VAL A 261 14.28 13.93 1.35
CA VAL A 261 13.96 13.28 0.07
C VAL A 261 13.87 14.31 -1.04
N GLY A 262 13.09 15.39 -0.85
CA GLY A 262 12.94 16.45 -1.84
C GLY A 262 14.27 17.10 -2.24
N ILE A 263 15.15 17.38 -1.27
CA ILE A 263 16.50 17.90 -1.54
C ILE A 263 17.30 16.89 -2.38
N ILE A 264 17.32 15.61 -1.98
CA ILE A 264 18.06 14.57 -2.72
C ILE A 264 17.53 14.47 -4.16
N THR A 265 16.21 14.38 -4.34
CA THR A 265 15.52 14.35 -5.65
C THR A 265 15.95 15.54 -6.52
N ILE A 266 15.99 16.75 -5.96
CA ILE A 266 16.43 17.96 -6.68
C ILE A 266 17.92 17.90 -7.05
N LEU A 267 18.78 17.38 -6.17
CA LEU A 267 20.23 17.29 -6.39
C LEU A 267 20.58 16.28 -7.48
N VAL A 268 19.91 15.12 -7.51
CA VAL A 268 20.20 14.04 -8.48
C VAL A 268 19.46 14.21 -9.81
N ARG A 269 18.60 15.24 -9.96
CA ARG A 269 17.71 15.39 -11.12
C ARG A 269 18.37 15.27 -12.49
N ASN A 270 19.60 15.78 -12.65
CA ASN A 270 20.30 15.81 -13.94
C ASN A 270 21.00 14.48 -14.29
N VAL A 271 21.12 13.56 -13.33
CA VAL A 271 21.77 12.25 -13.54
C VAL A 271 20.76 11.10 -13.45
N TRP A 272 19.65 11.28 -12.73
CA TRP A 272 18.67 10.22 -12.47
C TRP A 272 18.11 9.57 -13.74
N GLY A 273 17.75 10.39 -14.75
CA GLY A 273 17.21 9.88 -16.01
C GLY A 273 18.14 8.93 -16.77
N LYS A 274 19.46 9.02 -16.54
CA LYS A 274 20.46 8.15 -17.18
C LYS A 274 20.42 6.71 -16.68
N LEU A 275 19.80 6.45 -15.52
CA LEU A 275 19.58 5.10 -15.02
C LEU A 275 18.47 4.35 -15.78
N TYR A 276 17.64 5.08 -16.52
CA TYR A 276 16.45 4.53 -17.18
C TYR A 276 16.49 4.58 -18.71
N SER A 277 17.20 5.55 -19.29
CA SER A 277 17.21 5.75 -20.74
C SER A 277 18.50 6.39 -21.24
N ASP A 278 18.90 6.00 -22.45
CA ASP A 278 19.99 6.63 -23.20
C ASP A 278 19.51 7.82 -24.06
N ASP A 279 18.19 8.02 -24.21
CA ASP A 279 17.65 9.13 -24.98
C ASP A 279 17.78 10.46 -24.21
N SER A 280 18.63 11.35 -24.75
CA SER A 280 18.85 12.69 -24.22
C SER A 280 17.56 13.52 -24.03
N LYS A 281 16.51 13.29 -24.83
CA LYS A 281 15.21 13.97 -24.68
C LYS A 281 14.50 13.50 -23.42
N VAL A 282 14.45 12.18 -23.19
CA VAL A 282 13.88 11.59 -21.97
C VAL A 282 14.66 12.07 -20.74
N ILE A 283 15.99 11.98 -20.76
CA ILE A 283 16.84 12.39 -19.63
C ILE A 283 16.59 13.86 -19.25
N LYS A 284 16.59 14.77 -20.24
CA LYS A 284 16.37 16.20 -20.00
C LYS A 284 14.96 16.49 -19.49
N TYR A 285 13.96 15.74 -19.95
CA TYR A 285 12.58 15.95 -19.53
C TYR A 285 12.35 15.37 -18.12
N VAL A 286 12.85 14.18 -17.81
CA VAL A 286 12.88 13.62 -16.45
C VAL A 286 13.55 14.62 -15.49
N ALA A 287 14.67 15.24 -15.86
CA ALA A 287 15.32 16.23 -15.01
C ALA A 287 14.43 17.44 -14.65
N LYS A 288 13.52 17.84 -15.55
CA LYS A 288 12.49 18.86 -15.25
C LYS A 288 11.39 18.30 -14.36
N MET A 289 10.90 17.10 -14.67
CA MET A 289 9.88 16.41 -13.88
C MET A 289 10.30 16.18 -12.44
N MET A 290 11.58 15.88 -12.19
CA MET A 290 12.14 15.67 -10.86
C MET A 290 11.89 16.84 -9.89
N LEU A 291 11.73 18.07 -10.40
CA LEU A 291 11.36 19.22 -9.57
C LEU A 291 9.91 19.14 -9.09
N LEU A 292 9.00 18.68 -9.96
CA LEU A 292 7.61 18.40 -9.58
C LEU A 292 7.53 17.18 -8.67
N LEU A 293 8.36 16.16 -8.92
CA LEU A 293 8.42 14.96 -8.08
C LEU A 293 8.85 15.30 -6.67
N ALA A 294 9.85 16.16 -6.49
CA ALA A 294 10.26 16.59 -5.15
C ALA A 294 9.10 17.18 -4.33
N LEU A 295 8.19 17.93 -4.97
CA LEU A 295 6.99 18.43 -4.33
C LEU A 295 5.92 17.34 -4.13
N SER A 296 5.68 16.49 -5.13
CA SER A 296 4.69 15.42 -5.00
C SER A 296 5.10 14.42 -3.93
N ASP A 297 6.37 14.00 -3.90
CA ASP A 297 6.91 13.05 -2.92
C ASP A 297 6.82 13.62 -1.50
N PHE A 298 7.05 14.92 -1.31
CA PHE A 298 6.86 15.58 -0.02
C PHE A 298 5.39 15.51 0.44
N LEU A 299 4.45 15.87 -0.45
CA LEU A 299 3.02 15.83 -0.14
C LEU A 299 2.53 14.39 0.07
N ASP A 300 3.04 13.46 -0.72
CA ASP A 300 2.68 12.06 -0.69
C ASP A 300 3.20 11.36 0.57
N GLY A 301 4.42 11.68 0.99
CA GLY A 301 4.94 11.23 2.27
C GLY A 301 4.11 11.73 3.45
N PHE A 302 3.72 12.99 3.40
CA PHE A 302 2.88 13.60 4.43
C PHE A 302 1.47 13.01 4.49
N GLN A 303 0.80 12.84 3.34
CA GLN A 303 -0.52 12.20 3.31
C GLN A 303 -0.44 10.74 3.75
N CYS A 304 0.60 9.99 3.35
CA CYS A 304 0.73 8.57 3.68
C CYS A 304 0.82 8.36 5.20
N ALA A 305 1.53 9.23 5.91
CA ALA A 305 1.57 9.25 7.36
C ALA A 305 0.18 9.51 7.98
N LEU A 306 -0.56 10.51 7.49
CA LEU A 306 -1.90 10.82 7.99
C LEU A 306 -2.92 9.72 7.66
N SER A 307 -2.83 9.12 6.48
CA SER A 307 -3.61 7.95 6.05
C SER A 307 -3.32 6.73 6.93
N GLY A 308 -2.05 6.54 7.33
CA GLY A 308 -1.65 5.55 8.33
C GLY A 308 -2.29 5.81 9.70
N ALA A 309 -2.24 7.05 10.19
CA ALA A 309 -2.90 7.42 11.44
C ALA A 309 -4.42 7.16 11.39
N ALA A 310 -5.06 7.48 10.27
CA ALA A 310 -6.47 7.22 10.05
C ALA A 310 -6.82 5.73 10.05
N ARG A 311 -5.96 4.85 9.50
CA ARG A 311 -6.08 3.39 9.66
C ARG A 311 -5.98 3.00 11.14
N GLY A 312 -5.02 3.54 11.88
CA GLY A 312 -4.91 3.29 13.33
C GLY A 312 -6.16 3.67 14.13
N CYS A 313 -6.83 4.77 13.76
CA CYS A 313 -8.10 5.20 14.36
C CYS A 313 -9.30 4.34 13.94
N GLY A 314 -9.26 3.76 12.73
CA GLY A 314 -10.38 3.06 12.12
C GLY A 314 -11.27 3.97 11.26
N TRP A 315 -10.68 4.98 10.60
CA TRP A 315 -11.37 5.97 9.75
C TRP A 315 -11.27 5.65 8.25
N GLN A 316 -11.05 4.38 7.88
CA GLN A 316 -10.84 3.99 6.48
C GLN A 316 -12.00 4.37 5.57
N ASN A 317 -13.24 4.32 6.08
CA ASN A 317 -14.42 4.81 5.36
C ASN A 317 -14.29 6.29 4.98
N LEU A 318 -14.03 7.15 5.97
CA LEU A 318 -13.86 8.59 5.73
C LEU A 318 -12.72 8.87 4.75
N CYS A 319 -11.56 8.23 4.94
CA CYS A 319 -10.42 8.40 4.05
C CYS A 319 -10.69 7.91 2.64
N SER A 320 -11.45 6.83 2.46
CA SER A 320 -11.83 6.37 1.11
C SER A 320 -12.66 7.41 0.35
N PHE A 321 -13.58 8.11 1.02
CA PHE A 321 -14.33 9.22 0.40
C PHE A 321 -13.44 10.44 0.13
N ILE A 322 -12.51 10.78 1.03
CA ILE A 322 -11.54 11.85 0.79
C ILE A 322 -10.69 11.52 -0.44
N ASN A 323 -10.18 10.29 -0.56
CA ASN A 323 -9.37 9.85 -1.70
C ASN A 323 -10.18 9.89 -3.01
N LEU A 324 -11.45 9.47 -2.98
CA LEU A 324 -12.33 9.58 -4.14
C LEU A 324 -12.48 11.04 -4.60
N GLY A 325 -12.74 11.95 -3.64
CA GLY A 325 -12.77 13.40 -3.86
C GLY A 325 -11.49 13.94 -4.48
N ALA A 326 -10.38 13.71 -3.79
CA ALA A 326 -9.08 14.25 -4.14
C ALA A 326 -8.58 13.74 -5.51
N TYR A 327 -8.65 12.44 -5.76
CA TYR A 327 -8.06 11.86 -6.98
C TYR A 327 -9.00 11.93 -8.18
N TYR A 328 -10.29 11.62 -8.03
CA TYR A 328 -11.19 11.47 -9.16
C TYR A 328 -11.95 12.74 -9.51
N PHE A 329 -12.25 13.59 -8.52
CA PHE A 329 -12.95 14.87 -8.77
C PHE A 329 -12.03 16.08 -8.85
N VAL A 330 -10.78 15.96 -8.38
CA VAL A 330 -9.79 17.04 -8.50
C VAL A 330 -8.60 16.63 -9.35
N ALA A 331 -7.85 15.59 -8.98
CA ALA A 331 -6.59 15.27 -9.64
C ALA A 331 -6.74 14.95 -11.13
N LEU A 332 -7.64 14.03 -11.48
CA LEU A 332 -7.85 13.63 -12.87
C LEU A 332 -8.41 14.77 -13.74
N PRO A 333 -9.44 15.53 -13.32
CA PRO A 333 -9.87 16.72 -14.07
C PRO A 333 -8.77 17.76 -14.25
N CYS A 334 -8.00 18.06 -13.19
CA CYS A 334 -6.87 18.98 -13.28
C CYS A 334 -5.77 18.45 -14.21
N ALA A 335 -5.45 17.16 -14.14
CA ALA A 335 -4.48 16.51 -15.03
C ALA A 335 -4.90 16.67 -16.49
N VAL A 336 -6.16 16.39 -16.81
CA VAL A 336 -6.71 16.56 -18.17
C VAL A 336 -6.66 18.02 -18.61
N LEU A 337 -7.09 18.94 -17.75
CA LEU A 337 -7.07 20.38 -18.02
C LEU A 337 -5.65 20.88 -18.34
N PHE A 338 -4.69 20.60 -17.45
CA PHE A 338 -3.32 21.09 -17.61
C PHE A 338 -2.60 20.43 -18.79
N ALA A 339 -2.78 19.12 -18.99
CA ALA A 339 -2.07 18.38 -20.02
C ALA A 339 -2.62 18.66 -21.43
N PHE A 340 -3.93 18.62 -21.60
CA PHE A 340 -4.57 18.66 -22.93
C PHE A 340 -5.12 20.03 -23.31
N VAL A 341 -5.71 20.77 -22.36
CA VAL A 341 -6.34 22.08 -22.66
C VAL A 341 -5.30 23.20 -22.60
N LEU A 342 -4.44 23.20 -21.57
CA LEU A 342 -3.36 24.17 -21.45
C LEU A 342 -2.05 23.71 -22.13
N HIS A 343 -2.06 22.54 -22.76
CA HIS A 343 -0.94 22.00 -23.54
C HIS A 343 0.41 21.90 -22.77
N ILE A 344 0.36 21.59 -21.47
CA ILE A 344 1.55 21.44 -20.61
C ILE A 344 2.15 20.01 -20.72
N GLY A 345 1.48 19.10 -21.43
CA GLY A 345 1.97 17.73 -21.65
C GLY A 345 2.01 16.89 -20.36
N GLY A 346 2.98 15.98 -20.24
CA GLY A 346 3.13 15.09 -19.09
C GLY A 346 3.37 15.81 -17.76
N MET A 347 4.03 16.98 -17.78
CA MET A 347 4.09 17.86 -16.60
C MET A 347 2.70 18.28 -16.13
N GLY A 348 1.80 18.59 -17.07
CA GLY A 348 0.41 18.95 -16.74
C GLY A 348 -0.32 17.80 -16.06
N LEU A 349 -0.11 16.57 -16.51
CA LEU A 349 -0.68 15.39 -15.87
C LEU A 349 -0.21 15.25 -14.42
N TRP A 350 1.09 15.45 -14.17
CA TRP A 350 1.66 15.37 -12.82
C TRP A 350 1.25 16.52 -11.90
N ILE A 351 1.09 17.73 -12.45
CA ILE A 351 0.52 18.86 -11.70
C ILE A 351 -0.90 18.52 -11.22
N GLY A 352 -1.70 17.81 -12.04
CA GLY A 352 -3.00 17.29 -11.62
C GLY A 352 -2.91 16.38 -10.39
N ILE A 353 -1.95 15.44 -10.37
CA ILE A 353 -1.68 14.61 -9.18
C ILE A 353 -1.32 15.45 -7.96
N ILE A 354 -0.47 16.47 -8.12
CA ILE A 354 -0.11 17.39 -7.03
C ILE A 354 -1.34 18.13 -6.48
N CYS A 355 -2.29 18.54 -7.33
CA CYS A 355 -3.56 19.13 -6.89
C CYS A 355 -4.37 18.14 -6.03
N GLY A 356 -4.46 16.88 -6.46
CA GLY A 356 -5.10 15.81 -5.69
C GLY A 356 -4.46 15.59 -4.33
N LEU A 357 -3.15 15.38 -4.30
CA LEU A 357 -2.37 15.23 -3.08
C LEU A 357 -2.57 16.40 -2.12
N SER A 358 -2.56 17.63 -2.64
CA SER A 358 -2.79 18.84 -1.84
C SER A 358 -4.17 18.83 -1.16
N VAL A 359 -5.23 18.49 -1.90
CA VAL A 359 -6.59 18.37 -1.35
C VAL A 359 -6.68 17.27 -0.30
N GLN A 360 -6.07 16.12 -0.56
CA GLN A 360 -6.05 14.99 0.37
C GLN A 360 -5.33 15.37 1.68
N VAL A 361 -4.15 16.00 1.59
CA VAL A 361 -3.39 16.50 2.74
C VAL A 361 -4.23 17.48 3.56
N ILE A 362 -4.82 18.50 2.92
CA ILE A 362 -5.64 19.50 3.61
C ILE A 362 -6.80 18.83 4.35
N ALA A 363 -7.53 17.93 3.67
CA ALA A 363 -8.65 17.22 4.27
C ALA A 363 -8.23 16.36 5.47
N LEU A 364 -7.15 15.59 5.36
CA LEU A 364 -6.66 14.74 6.45
C LEU A 364 -6.14 15.56 7.64
N VAL A 365 -5.49 16.70 7.39
CA VAL A 365 -5.08 17.65 8.44
C VAL A 365 -6.31 18.21 9.15
N THR A 366 -7.31 18.68 8.41
CA THR A 366 -8.56 19.20 8.98
C THR A 366 -9.26 18.15 9.83
N VAL A 367 -9.38 16.91 9.34
CA VAL A 367 -9.97 15.80 10.12
C VAL A 367 -9.20 15.58 11.43
N ASN A 368 -7.87 15.54 11.39
CA ASN A 368 -7.05 15.35 12.60
C ASN A 368 -7.20 16.51 13.60
N LEU A 369 -7.25 17.76 13.12
CA LEU A 369 -7.40 18.95 13.97
C LEU A 369 -8.79 19.06 14.60
N CYS A 370 -9.83 18.68 13.86
CA CYS A 370 -11.23 18.74 14.31
C CYS A 370 -11.68 17.53 15.13
N THR A 371 -10.82 16.53 15.31
CA THR A 371 -11.17 15.29 16.02
C THR A 371 -11.20 15.48 17.54
N ASP A 372 -12.32 15.09 18.18
CA ASP A 372 -12.36 14.87 19.62
C ASP A 372 -11.73 13.52 19.98
N TRP A 373 -10.44 13.58 20.33
CA TRP A 373 -9.66 12.42 20.73
C TRP A 373 -10.26 11.65 21.92
N LYS A 374 -10.98 12.29 22.85
CA LYS A 374 -11.64 11.57 23.94
C LYS A 374 -12.77 10.69 23.42
N LYS A 375 -13.57 11.20 22.46
CA LYS A 375 -14.64 10.43 21.81
C LYS A 375 -14.07 9.27 21.01
N GLU A 376 -12.95 9.45 20.33
CA GLU A 376 -12.29 8.40 19.57
C GLU A 376 -11.73 7.29 20.46
N GLY A 377 -11.14 7.64 21.60
CA GLY A 377 -10.74 6.63 22.61
C GLY A 377 -11.92 5.77 23.06
N ARG A 378 -13.09 6.37 23.32
CA ARG A 378 -14.31 5.60 23.66
C ARG A 378 -14.77 4.69 22.51
N ARG A 379 -14.71 5.15 21.26
CA ARG A 379 -15.07 4.35 20.08
C ARG A 379 -14.15 3.14 19.90
N ALA A 380 -12.84 3.32 20.09
CA ALA A 380 -11.88 2.22 20.02
C ALA A 380 -12.14 1.16 21.10
N LEU A 381 -12.37 1.60 22.35
CA LEU A 381 -12.71 0.69 23.45
C LEU A 381 -14.02 -0.08 23.18
N ALA A 382 -15.07 0.60 22.70
CA ALA A 382 -16.34 -0.05 22.36
C ALA A 382 -16.18 -1.09 21.24
N ARG A 383 -15.36 -0.80 20.22
CA ARG A 383 -15.05 -1.75 19.15
C ARG A 383 -14.42 -3.02 19.69
N VAL A 384 -13.47 -2.88 20.61
CA VAL A 384 -12.77 -4.01 21.25
C VAL A 384 -13.70 -4.79 22.18
N GLN A 385 -14.57 -4.12 22.94
CA GLN A 385 -15.52 -4.76 23.86
C GLN A 385 -16.58 -5.59 23.14
N ASN A 386 -17.19 -5.06 22.09
CA ASN A 386 -18.24 -5.76 21.35
C ASN A 386 -17.77 -7.10 20.75
N HIS A 387 -16.48 -7.22 20.41
CA HIS A 387 -15.93 -8.47 19.86
C HIS A 387 -15.50 -9.47 20.96
N GLY A 388 -15.36 -9.02 22.22
CA GLY A 388 -15.05 -9.88 23.36
C GLY A 388 -16.27 -10.47 24.06
N THR A 389 -17.46 -9.89 23.87
CA THR A 389 -18.72 -10.38 24.45
C THR A 389 -19.37 -11.50 23.62
N ASP A 390 -19.22 -11.49 22.30
CA ASP A 390 -19.79 -12.52 21.42
C ASP A 390 -19.08 -13.88 21.56
N THR A 391 -17.85 -13.90 22.05
CA THR A 391 -17.08 -15.14 22.33
C THR A 391 -17.40 -15.76 23.68
N ASN A 392 -17.94 -14.99 24.64
CA ASN A 392 -18.29 -15.48 25.99
C ASN A 392 -19.75 -15.95 26.11
N THR A 393 -20.59 -15.71 25.10
CA THR A 393 -22.02 -16.11 25.12
C THR A 393 -22.30 -17.46 24.44
N THR A 394 -21.25 -18.15 23.97
CA THR A 394 -21.37 -19.46 23.32
C THR A 394 -20.66 -20.60 24.06
N LEU A 395 -20.44 -20.46 25.38
CA LEU A 395 -19.96 -21.54 26.24
C LEU A 395 -21.11 -22.18 27.03
#